data_AF-A0A2G9V372-F1
#
_entry.id   AF-A0A2G9V372-F1
#
_cell.length_a   1.000
_cell.length_b   1.000
_cell.length_c   1.000
_cell.angle_alpha   90.00
_cell.angle_beta   90.00
_cell.angle_gamma   90.00
#
_symmetry.space_group_name_H-M   'P 1'
#
loop_
_entity.id
_entity.type
_entity.pdbx_description
1 polymer ?
#
loop_
_entity_poly.entity_id
_entity_poly.type
_entity_poly.pdbx_seq_one_letter_code
_entity_poly.pdbx_strand_id
1 'polypeptide(L)'
;MDELTSYHNADSGCELDEPLTQAIVSALEDNCELIYGDFILASNDTPSYDLLMRKFGAATEIVGQVIVMNTELVDLGFLGSVRRISYYYFDDEIVTEKFVQVALNDKLERLKWSKLEDISIVTVQISGNPKLCFTANEMSGLFSALEVAKMEGRVCEGKDRVSLRVFYY
;
A
#
# COMPACT_ATOMS: atom_id res chain seq x y z
N MET A 1 -28.40 -32.92 17.36
CA MET A 1 -27.03 -33.47 17.23
C MET A 1 -26.33 -32.48 16.34
N ASP A 2 -25.80 -31.44 16.99
CA ASP A 2 -25.05 -30.35 16.39
C ASP A 2 -23.66 -30.88 16.02
N GLU A 3 -23.38 -30.93 14.73
CA GLU A 3 -22.04 -31.10 14.18
C GLU A 3 -22.05 -30.43 12.81
N LEU A 4 -21.72 -29.13 12.78
CA LEU A 4 -21.18 -28.40 11.62
C LEU A 4 -20.77 -26.95 11.97
N THR A 5 -20.89 -26.51 13.23
CA THR A 5 -20.30 -25.27 13.74
C THR A 5 -18.91 -25.52 14.33
N SER A 6 -17.91 -25.79 13.48
CA SER A 6 -16.49 -25.70 13.88
C SER A 6 -15.54 -25.77 12.69
N TYR A 7 -15.64 -24.81 11.77
CA TYR A 7 -14.50 -24.40 10.92
C TYR A 7 -14.44 -22.87 10.82
N HIS A 8 -14.66 -22.19 11.94
CA HIS A 8 -14.23 -20.80 12.13
C HIS A 8 -12.82 -20.82 12.71
N ASN A 9 -11.83 -21.17 11.89
CA ASN A 9 -10.54 -20.52 12.01
C ASN A 9 -10.57 -19.40 10.98
N ALA A 10 -10.76 -18.19 11.49
CA ALA A 10 -10.82 -16.91 10.81
C ALA A 10 -9.90 -16.84 9.58
N ASP A 11 -10.50 -16.70 8.38
CA ASP A 11 -9.83 -15.99 7.31
C ASP A 11 -9.72 -14.53 7.80
N SER A 12 -8.59 -14.16 8.42
CA SER A 12 -8.35 -12.82 8.96
C SER A 12 -8.09 -11.77 7.86
N GLY A 13 -8.65 -12.00 6.67
CA GLY A 13 -8.45 -11.19 5.49
C GLY A 13 -9.67 -10.33 5.14
N CYS A 14 -9.43 -9.21 4.46
CA CYS A 14 -10.47 -8.36 3.90
C CYS A 14 -10.38 -8.37 2.38
N GLU A 15 -11.51 -8.62 1.74
CA GLU A 15 -11.67 -8.51 0.30
C GLU A 15 -12.07 -7.08 -0.07
N LEU A 16 -11.35 -6.50 -1.03
CA LEU A 16 -11.54 -5.15 -1.55
C LEU A 16 -11.96 -5.24 -3.02
N ASP A 17 -13.26 -5.16 -3.26
CA ASP A 17 -13.83 -5.23 -4.61
C ASP A 17 -13.85 -3.88 -5.33
N GLU A 18 -13.74 -2.78 -4.58
CA GLU A 18 -13.91 -1.42 -5.06
C GLU A 18 -12.96 -0.44 -4.38
N PRO A 19 -12.72 0.75 -4.97
CA PRO A 19 -11.94 1.80 -4.32
C PRO A 19 -12.47 2.19 -2.94
N LEU A 20 -11.56 2.45 -2.01
CA LEU A 20 -11.88 2.67 -0.61
C LEU A 20 -12.54 4.02 -0.39
N THR A 21 -13.80 3.96 0.06
CA THR A 21 -14.60 5.10 0.53
C THR A 21 -14.91 4.98 2.01
N GLN A 22 -15.32 6.07 2.64
CA GLN A 22 -15.73 6.05 4.05
C GLN A 22 -16.82 5.00 4.32
N ALA A 23 -17.78 4.85 3.40
CA ALA A 23 -18.87 3.89 3.50
C ALA A 23 -18.39 2.43 3.40
N ILE A 24 -17.57 2.13 2.37
CA ILE A 24 -17.03 0.78 2.13
C ILE A 24 -16.17 0.36 3.33
N VAL A 25 -15.22 1.20 3.72
CA VAL A 25 -14.28 0.86 4.80
C VAL A 25 -14.99 0.71 6.14
N SER A 26 -16.06 1.46 6.40
CA SER A 26 -16.83 1.32 7.65
C SER A 26 -17.52 -0.04 7.77
N ALA A 27 -17.87 -0.68 6.64
CA ALA A 27 -18.56 -1.96 6.59
C ALA A 27 -17.64 -3.18 6.71
N LEU A 28 -16.33 -3.01 6.48
CA LEU A 28 -15.34 -4.08 6.65
C LEU A 28 -15.25 -4.51 8.12
N GLU A 29 -14.67 -5.67 8.40
CA GLU A 29 -14.30 -6.03 9.77
C GLU A 29 -13.07 -5.23 10.24
N ASP A 30 -12.90 -5.09 11.55
CA ASP A 30 -11.71 -4.43 12.13
C ASP A 30 -10.52 -5.39 12.16
N ASN A 31 -9.29 -4.84 12.20
CA ASN A 31 -8.04 -5.60 12.34
C ASN A 31 -7.80 -6.65 11.24
N CYS A 32 -8.00 -6.23 10.00
CA CYS A 32 -7.58 -6.97 8.83
C CYS A 32 -6.10 -7.36 8.92
N GLU A 33 -5.78 -8.65 8.85
CA GLU A 33 -4.40 -9.15 8.84
C GLU A 33 -3.86 -9.36 7.42
N LEU A 34 -4.75 -9.63 6.47
CA LEU A 34 -4.46 -9.84 5.03
C LEU A 34 -5.41 -8.99 4.17
N ILE A 35 -4.91 -8.31 3.15
CA ILE A 35 -5.76 -7.54 2.23
C ILE A 35 -5.75 -8.23 0.87
N TYR A 36 -6.93 -8.57 0.35
CA TYR A 36 -7.13 -9.15 -0.96
C TYR A 36 -7.82 -8.14 -1.88
N GLY A 37 -7.29 -7.93 -3.08
CA GLY A 37 -7.81 -6.95 -4.02
C GLY A 37 -7.05 -5.63 -4.00
N ASP A 38 -7.50 -4.69 -4.82
CA ASP A 38 -6.78 -3.45 -5.08
C ASP A 38 -7.02 -2.42 -3.95
N PHE A 39 -5.96 -2.08 -3.21
CA PHE A 39 -6.01 -1.05 -2.17
C PHE A 39 -5.93 0.34 -2.81
N ILE A 40 -7.09 0.95 -3.08
CA ILE A 40 -7.17 2.23 -3.79
C ILE A 40 -7.76 3.31 -2.89
N LEU A 41 -6.96 4.32 -2.53
CA LEU A 41 -7.39 5.57 -1.89
C LEU A 41 -7.27 6.72 -2.90
N ALA A 42 -8.40 7.30 -3.27
CA ALA A 42 -8.48 8.45 -4.18
C ALA A 42 -9.32 9.60 -3.57
N SER A 43 -9.24 10.78 -4.18
CA SER A 43 -9.86 12.02 -3.70
C SER A 43 -11.38 11.95 -3.49
N ASN A 44 -11.91 12.95 -2.77
CA ASN A 44 -13.34 13.25 -2.50
C ASN A 44 -14.08 12.39 -1.48
N ASP A 45 -13.59 11.21 -1.13
CA ASP A 45 -14.19 10.40 -0.04
C ASP A 45 -13.17 9.48 0.65
N THR A 46 -11.94 9.97 0.82
CA THR A 46 -10.89 9.22 1.54
C THR A 46 -11.35 8.95 2.99
N PRO A 47 -11.40 7.68 3.43
CA PRO A 47 -11.77 7.34 4.80
C PRO A 47 -10.89 8.06 5.83
N SER A 48 -11.45 8.36 7.01
CA SER A 48 -10.67 8.97 8.09
C SER A 48 -9.46 8.11 8.48
N TYR A 49 -8.35 8.76 8.85
CA TYR A 49 -7.13 8.06 9.26
C TYR A 49 -7.36 7.05 10.39
N ASP A 50 -8.16 7.41 11.40
CA ASP A 50 -8.47 6.53 12.52
C ASP A 50 -9.24 5.28 12.09
N LEU A 51 -10.15 5.44 11.12
CA LEU A 51 -10.85 4.30 10.53
C LEU A 51 -9.88 3.41 9.75
N LEU A 52 -9.02 3.99 8.90
CA LEU A 52 -8.00 3.23 8.16
C LEU A 52 -7.07 2.46 9.12
N MET A 53 -6.63 3.10 10.20
CA MET A 53 -5.79 2.48 11.21
C MET A 53 -6.49 1.33 11.92
N ARG A 54 -7.76 1.51 12.30
CA ARG A 54 -8.57 0.47 12.96
C ARG A 54 -8.79 -0.74 12.04
N LYS A 55 -8.99 -0.50 10.74
CA LYS A 55 -9.24 -1.56 9.76
C LYS A 55 -7.97 -2.27 9.35
N PHE A 56 -6.92 -1.55 9.01
CA PHE A 56 -5.76 -2.10 8.30
C PHE A 56 -4.45 -2.05 9.09
N GLY A 57 -4.42 -1.49 10.30
CA GLY A 57 -3.19 -1.34 11.08
C GLY A 57 -2.51 -2.67 11.47
N ALA A 58 -3.28 -3.77 11.48
CA ALA A 58 -2.80 -5.13 11.71
C ALA A 58 -2.33 -5.83 10.42
N ALA A 59 -2.59 -5.26 9.24
CA ALA A 59 -2.34 -5.91 7.97
C ALA A 59 -0.84 -6.14 7.77
N THR A 60 -0.49 -7.36 7.42
CA THR A 60 0.90 -7.79 7.19
C THR A 60 1.20 -8.07 5.73
N GLU A 61 0.16 -8.29 4.92
CA GLU A 61 0.29 -8.60 3.50
C GLU A 61 -0.85 -7.99 2.69
N ILE A 62 -0.52 -7.53 1.49
CA ILE A 62 -1.47 -7.05 0.47
C ILE A 62 -1.27 -7.90 -0.78
N VAL A 63 -2.35 -8.50 -1.27
CA VAL A 63 -2.42 -9.22 -2.54
C VAL A 63 -3.26 -8.38 -3.51
N GLY A 64 -2.60 -7.57 -4.32
CA GLY A 64 -3.24 -6.57 -5.17
C GLY A 64 -2.35 -5.38 -5.46
N GLN A 65 -2.89 -4.37 -6.15
CA GLN A 65 -2.20 -3.10 -6.34
C GLN A 65 -2.43 -2.15 -5.15
N VAL A 66 -1.53 -1.18 -4.96
CA VAL A 66 -1.67 -0.13 -3.95
C VAL A 66 -1.64 1.22 -4.65
N ILE A 67 -2.75 1.95 -4.61
CA ILE A 67 -2.87 3.27 -5.23
C ILE A 67 -3.32 4.26 -4.16
N VAL A 68 -2.49 5.28 -3.90
CA VAL A 68 -2.83 6.39 -3.01
C VAL A 68 -2.60 7.69 -3.75
N MET A 69 -3.69 8.35 -4.16
CA MET A 69 -3.62 9.51 -5.04
C MET A 69 -4.52 10.65 -4.62
N ASN A 70 -4.00 11.88 -4.70
CA ASN A 70 -4.76 13.11 -4.48
C ASN A 70 -5.51 13.12 -3.14
N THR A 71 -4.86 12.65 -2.08
CA THR A 71 -5.41 12.59 -0.72
C THR A 71 -4.86 13.70 0.16
N GLU A 72 -5.58 14.01 1.23
CA GLU A 72 -5.17 15.00 2.25
C GLU A 72 -4.35 14.36 3.39
N LEU A 73 -3.94 13.09 3.23
CA LEU A 73 -3.22 12.33 4.24
C LEU A 73 -1.79 12.88 4.44
N VAL A 74 -1.36 12.94 5.70
CA VAL A 74 0.00 13.34 6.07
C VAL A 74 0.95 12.14 6.13
N ASP A 75 0.43 10.95 6.43
CA ASP A 75 1.18 9.71 6.37
C ASP A 75 0.31 8.50 6.06
N LEU A 76 0.94 7.37 5.69
CA LEU A 76 0.28 6.09 5.36
C LEU A 76 0.54 5.01 6.42
N GLY A 77 0.71 5.42 7.68
CA GLY A 77 1.07 4.52 8.78
C GLY A 77 0.05 3.44 9.11
N PHE A 78 -1.18 3.54 8.61
CA PHE A 78 -2.18 2.48 8.70
C PHE A 78 -1.80 1.22 7.90
N LEU A 79 -0.79 1.28 7.02
CA LEU A 79 -0.14 0.12 6.40
C LEU A 79 1.25 -0.18 6.99
N GLY A 80 1.60 0.40 8.15
CA GLY A 80 2.95 0.31 8.71
C GLY A 80 3.36 -1.09 9.18
N SER A 81 2.42 -2.03 9.27
CA SER A 81 2.66 -3.44 9.59
C SER A 81 2.90 -4.32 8.35
N VAL A 82 2.61 -3.79 7.15
CA VAL A 82 2.74 -4.53 5.90
C VAL A 82 4.21 -4.86 5.64
N ARG A 83 4.45 -6.14 5.34
CA ARG A 83 5.75 -6.72 5.01
C ARG A 83 5.85 -7.10 3.54
N ARG A 84 4.74 -7.55 2.95
CA ARG A 84 4.68 -7.97 1.56
C ARG A 84 3.55 -7.28 0.81
N ILE A 85 3.86 -6.82 -0.40
CA ILE A 85 2.88 -6.48 -1.42
C ILE A 85 3.14 -7.41 -2.59
N SER A 86 2.15 -8.17 -3.03
CA SER A 86 2.33 -9.09 -4.15
C SER A 86 1.13 -9.08 -5.08
N TYR A 87 1.34 -9.55 -6.30
CA TYR A 87 0.28 -9.84 -7.24
C TYR A 87 0.47 -11.24 -7.80
N TYR A 88 -0.60 -12.01 -7.91
CA TYR A 88 -0.56 -13.32 -8.56
C TYR A 88 -0.95 -13.19 -10.03
N TYR A 89 -0.09 -13.69 -10.94
CA TYR A 89 -0.51 -13.91 -12.32
C TYR A 89 -1.49 -15.07 -12.34
N PHE A 90 -2.74 -14.79 -12.65
CA PHE A 90 -3.60 -15.77 -13.28
C PHE A 90 -3.29 -15.72 -14.78
N ASP A 91 -3.23 -16.89 -15.40
CA ASP A 91 -2.71 -17.27 -16.73
C ASP A 91 -3.30 -16.51 -17.95
N ASP A 92 -3.37 -15.19 -17.91
CA ASP A 92 -3.88 -14.35 -18.99
C ASP A 92 -2.72 -13.83 -19.85
N GLU A 93 -2.81 -14.07 -21.17
CA GLU A 93 -1.83 -13.72 -22.21
C GLU A 93 -1.46 -12.21 -22.28
N ILE A 94 -2.15 -11.36 -21.51
CA ILE A 94 -1.89 -9.92 -21.42
C ILE A 94 -1.54 -9.59 -19.97
N VAL A 95 -0.25 -9.43 -19.70
CA VAL A 95 0.26 -8.89 -18.43
C VAL A 95 -0.15 -7.41 -18.35
N THR A 96 -1.27 -7.14 -17.67
CA THR A 96 -1.60 -5.77 -17.26
C THR A 96 -0.66 -5.40 -16.13
N GLU A 97 0.12 -4.34 -16.32
CA GLU A 97 1.04 -3.85 -15.30
C GLU A 97 0.27 -3.43 -14.04
N LYS A 98 0.81 -3.82 -12.89
CA LYS A 98 0.25 -3.50 -11.56
C LYS A 98 1.19 -2.59 -10.81
N PHE A 99 0.62 -1.75 -9.95
CA PHE A 99 1.37 -0.65 -9.35
C PHE A 99 1.31 -0.59 -7.83
N VAL A 100 2.44 -0.21 -7.24
CA VAL A 100 2.47 0.57 -6.00
C VAL A 100 2.63 2.02 -6.43
N GLN A 101 1.51 2.73 -6.49
CA GLN A 101 1.43 4.11 -6.93
C GLN A 101 1.07 5.04 -5.77
N VAL A 102 1.97 5.98 -5.47
CA VAL A 102 1.70 7.05 -4.49
C VAL A 102 1.94 8.38 -5.20
N ALA A 103 0.87 9.09 -5.55
CA ALA A 103 1.00 10.25 -6.42
C ALA A 103 0.12 11.45 -6.06
N LEU A 104 0.66 12.65 -6.27
CA LEU A 104 -0.08 13.91 -6.13
C LEU A 104 -0.67 14.13 -4.72
N ASN A 105 0.02 13.69 -3.67
CA ASN A 105 -0.40 13.95 -2.29
C ASN A 105 0.43 15.10 -1.71
N ASP A 106 -0.10 16.33 -1.79
CA ASP A 106 0.60 17.57 -1.41
C ASP A 106 0.96 17.66 0.08
N LYS A 107 0.19 16.95 0.92
CA LYS A 107 0.38 16.91 2.37
C LYS A 107 1.18 15.70 2.85
N LEU A 108 1.44 14.72 1.99
CA LEU A 108 2.07 13.47 2.41
C LEU A 108 3.55 13.68 2.75
N GLU A 109 3.90 13.39 3.99
CA GLU A 109 5.25 13.54 4.53
C GLU A 109 5.97 12.19 4.67
N ARG A 110 5.26 11.10 4.99
CA ARG A 110 5.85 9.80 5.31
C ARG A 110 5.00 8.62 4.82
N LEU A 111 5.64 7.58 4.29
CA LEU A 111 4.96 6.29 4.06
C LEU A 111 4.72 5.54 5.38
N LYS A 112 5.74 5.49 6.26
CA LYS A 112 5.78 4.70 7.49
C LYS A 112 5.76 3.17 7.25
N TRP A 113 6.16 2.72 6.08
CA TRP A 113 6.25 1.29 5.71
C TRP A 113 7.57 0.66 6.14
N SER A 114 7.94 0.86 7.42
CA SER A 114 9.26 0.47 7.95
C SER A 114 9.50 -1.04 8.00
N LYS A 115 8.46 -1.86 7.86
CA LYS A 115 8.49 -3.32 7.85
C LYS A 115 8.36 -3.92 6.45
N LEU A 116 8.22 -3.09 5.41
CA LEU A 116 8.10 -3.57 4.04
C LEU A 116 9.41 -4.23 3.61
N GLU A 117 9.33 -5.50 3.25
CA GLU A 117 10.46 -6.38 2.93
C GLU A 117 10.45 -6.79 1.46
N ASP A 118 9.26 -6.96 0.88
CA ASP A 118 9.08 -7.59 -0.44
C ASP A 118 7.92 -6.96 -1.22
N ILE A 119 8.19 -6.56 -2.46
CA ILE A 119 7.21 -6.18 -3.48
C ILE A 119 7.41 -7.13 -4.67
N SER A 120 6.51 -8.08 -4.84
CA SER A 120 6.64 -9.08 -5.90
C SER A 120 5.69 -8.78 -7.06
N ILE A 121 6.22 -8.70 -8.29
CA ILE A 121 5.42 -8.65 -9.53
C ILE A 121 4.61 -7.33 -9.66
N VAL A 122 5.13 -6.25 -9.10
CA VAL A 122 4.47 -4.93 -9.13
C VAL A 122 5.52 -3.86 -9.45
N THR A 123 5.11 -2.85 -10.21
CA THR A 123 5.92 -1.67 -10.54
C THR A 123 5.71 -0.55 -9.52
N VAL A 124 6.79 0.03 -9.01
CA VAL A 124 6.73 1.18 -8.10
C VAL A 124 6.75 2.49 -8.87
N GLN A 125 5.74 3.34 -8.61
CA GLN A 125 5.66 4.70 -9.13
C GLN A 125 5.25 5.69 -8.02
N ILE A 126 6.23 6.40 -7.45
CA ILE A 126 6.01 7.42 -6.43
C ILE A 126 6.42 8.78 -6.97
N SER A 127 5.47 9.71 -7.11
CA SER A 127 5.76 11.02 -7.73
C SER A 127 4.80 12.14 -7.36
N GLY A 128 5.26 13.39 -7.41
CA GLY A 128 4.40 14.54 -7.10
C GLY A 128 3.94 14.60 -5.63
N ASN A 129 4.76 14.11 -4.70
CA ASN A 129 4.52 14.23 -3.25
C ASN A 129 5.60 15.17 -2.65
N PRO A 130 5.42 16.50 -2.69
CA PRO A 130 6.50 17.48 -2.48
C PRO A 130 7.12 17.44 -1.08
N LYS A 131 6.39 16.95 -0.07
CA LYS A 131 6.87 16.86 1.31
C LYS A 131 7.45 15.49 1.66
N LEU A 132 7.19 14.47 0.85
CA LEU A 132 7.52 13.08 1.14
C LEU A 132 9.02 12.89 1.34
N CYS A 133 9.37 12.15 2.39
CA CYS A 133 10.70 11.60 2.56
C CYS A 133 10.66 10.09 2.88
N PHE A 134 11.74 9.41 2.52
CA PHE A 134 11.95 7.98 2.73
C PHE A 134 13.08 7.74 3.73
N THR A 135 12.94 6.70 4.52
CA THR A 135 14.01 6.08 5.31
C THR A 135 14.71 4.99 4.50
N ALA A 136 15.90 4.57 4.95
CA ALA A 136 16.63 3.48 4.31
C ALA A 136 15.82 2.17 4.24
N ASN A 137 15.08 1.84 5.30
CA ASN A 137 14.24 0.64 5.33
C ASN A 137 13.09 0.71 4.32
N GLU A 138 12.39 1.85 4.25
CA GLU A 138 11.33 2.05 3.25
C GLU A 138 11.88 1.94 1.82
N MET A 139 13.05 2.55 1.54
CA MET A 139 13.70 2.43 0.24
C MET A 139 14.10 0.99 -0.08
N SER A 140 14.66 0.25 0.88
CA SER A 140 15.05 -1.15 0.70
C SER A 140 13.85 -2.02 0.30
N GLY A 141 12.71 -1.85 0.98
CA GLY A 141 11.47 -2.55 0.63
C GLY A 141 10.96 -2.17 -0.75
N LEU A 142 10.94 -0.87 -1.09
CA LEU A 142 10.50 -0.40 -2.41
C LEU A 142 11.39 -0.90 -3.56
N PHE A 143 12.70 -1.02 -3.35
CA PHE A 143 13.64 -1.53 -4.37
C PHE A 143 13.60 -3.05 -4.55
N SER A 144 12.82 -3.78 -3.74
CA SER A 144 12.56 -5.21 -3.98
C SER A 144 11.54 -5.46 -5.10
N ALA A 145 10.84 -4.41 -5.56
CA ALA A 145 9.90 -4.45 -6.68
C ALA A 145 10.49 -5.02 -7.96
N LEU A 146 9.64 -5.59 -8.81
CA LEU A 146 10.02 -6.02 -10.16
C LEU A 146 10.64 -4.87 -10.95
N GLU A 147 10.01 -3.70 -10.87
CA GLU A 147 10.46 -2.48 -11.51
C GLU A 147 10.22 -1.27 -10.60
N VAL A 148 11.16 -0.32 -10.60
CA VAL A 148 10.97 1.01 -9.99
C VAL A 148 11.01 2.06 -11.10
N ALA A 149 9.86 2.27 -11.75
CA ALA A 149 9.73 3.18 -12.87
C ALA A 149 9.98 4.64 -12.47
N LYS A 150 9.52 5.04 -11.27
CA LYS A 150 9.73 6.40 -10.75
C LYS A 150 9.67 6.45 -9.23
N MET A 151 10.63 7.12 -8.60
CA MET A 151 10.58 7.40 -7.16
C MET A 151 11.10 8.81 -6.87
N GLU A 152 10.19 9.73 -6.56
CA GLU A 152 10.50 11.12 -6.17
C GLU A 152 10.21 11.33 -4.68
N GLY A 153 11.17 11.91 -3.97
CA GLY A 153 11.06 12.31 -2.58
C GLY A 153 12.43 12.65 -2.02
N ARG A 154 12.50 12.92 -0.73
CA ARG A 154 13.76 13.20 -0.02
C ARG A 154 14.18 11.99 0.80
N VAL A 155 15.42 11.94 1.27
CA VAL A 155 15.75 11.06 2.41
C VAL A 155 15.37 11.83 3.68
N CYS A 156 14.66 11.17 4.59
CA CYS A 156 14.37 11.78 5.89
C CYS A 156 15.70 12.03 6.60
N GLU A 157 15.91 13.23 7.17
CA GLU A 157 17.22 13.69 7.67
C GLU A 157 18.01 12.57 8.38
N GLY A 158 19.29 12.34 8.05
CA GLY A 158 20.35 13.32 7.81
C GLY A 158 20.56 13.86 6.39
N LYS A 159 20.46 15.20 6.28
CA LYS A 159 21.09 16.18 5.36
C LYS A 159 21.35 15.91 3.86
N ASP A 160 21.05 14.76 3.26
CA ASP A 160 21.32 14.50 1.84
C ASP A 160 20.03 14.36 1.02
N ARG A 161 19.94 15.14 -0.08
CA ARG A 161 18.89 14.97 -1.10
C ARG A 161 19.32 13.89 -2.08
N VAL A 162 18.48 12.88 -2.29
CA VAL A 162 18.67 11.86 -3.31
C VAL A 162 17.62 12.07 -4.41
N SER A 163 18.08 12.26 -5.66
CA SER A 163 17.25 12.19 -6.86
C SER A 163 17.82 11.07 -7.71
N LEU A 164 17.22 9.88 -7.64
CA LEU A 164 17.62 8.75 -8.47
C LEU A 164 16.84 8.80 -9.77
N ARG A 165 17.55 8.99 -10.89
CA ARG A 165 17.05 8.59 -12.21
C ARG A 165 17.63 7.21 -12.47
N VAL A 166 16.78 6.20 -12.45
CA VAL A 166 17.14 4.85 -12.89
C VAL A 166 17.20 4.90 -14.42
N PHE A 167 18.36 4.58 -14.99
CA PHE A 167 18.53 4.45 -16.43
C PHE A 167 18.45 2.96 -16.78
N TYR A 168 17.64 2.62 -17.77
CA TYR A 168 17.64 1.30 -18.39
C TYR A 168 18.68 1.28 -19.51
N TYR A 169 19.48 0.21 -19.59
CA TYR A 169 20.40 -0.08 -20.70
C TYR A 169 19.69 -0.93 -21.77
#